data_AF-A0A9E2IB44-F1
#
_entry.id   AF-A0A9E2IB44-F1
#
_cell.length_a   1.000
_cell.length_b   1.000
_cell.length_c   1.000
_cell.angle_alpha   90.00
_cell.angle_beta   90.00
_cell.angle_gamma   90.00
#
_symmetry.space_group_name_H-M   'P 1'
#
loop_
_entity.id
_entity.type
_entity.pdbx_description
1 polymer ?
#
loop_
_entity_poly.entity_id
_entity_poly.type
_entity_poly.pdbx_seq_one_letter_code
_entity_poly.pdbx_strand_id
1 'polypeptide(L)'
;MTTVEIEKINKALKGKGENASELIEVLQDIQENYGFLPEEALRAVAEKLNVPLIEVFRVASFYKAFTLKPRGKHLVTVCMGTACHVRGAPKFLDEVLGQLGIKPGETTEDGELTVETVNCLGACALGPVVVLDGKYYDHMTPGKLRGLIQDVYDGICIPHLCHMQGVTPIGACRIYIVEVIRNGRVKITASCTLEVEEDLVILAHTEKILKARKNIAEMLVAQAPNSRAIQDVALRCGVKAVRYSFRNENCVLCGRCVRVCSEVWQSKSLGFVGRGKERHVALPFDKRPEFCKRCNACIDACPMTITPCPGPIKKGEEALCGLCESQLSMEDSIEGSCVDCRLGEGFGCNNKNQRNMKV
;
A
#
# COMPACT_ATOMS: atom_id res chain seq x y z
N MET A 1 -20.09 3.78 -21.76
CA MET A 1 -19.75 3.09 -20.50
C MET A 1 -20.73 1.92 -20.34
N THR A 2 -20.23 0.74 -19.95
CA THR A 2 -20.78 -0.60 -20.27
C THR A 2 -22.08 -0.97 -19.51
N THR A 3 -22.88 -1.87 -20.07
CA THR A 3 -24.09 -2.49 -19.47
C THR A 3 -23.90 -3.03 -18.05
N VAL A 4 -22.65 -3.29 -17.65
CA VAL A 4 -22.21 -3.76 -16.32
C VAL A 4 -22.39 -2.70 -15.21
N GLU A 5 -22.43 -1.41 -15.54
CA GLU A 5 -22.55 -0.31 -14.56
C GLU A 5 -23.99 -0.10 -14.08
N ILE A 6 -24.97 -0.40 -14.94
CA ILE A 6 -26.41 -0.28 -14.65
C ILE A 6 -26.87 -1.37 -13.66
N GLU A 7 -26.30 -2.58 -13.72
CA GLU A 7 -26.60 -3.66 -12.78
C GLU A 7 -26.12 -3.36 -11.35
N LYS A 8 -24.96 -2.71 -11.20
CA LYS A 8 -24.43 -2.28 -9.90
C LYS A 8 -25.28 -1.18 -9.28
N ILE A 9 -25.71 -0.20 -10.08
CA ILE A 9 -26.65 0.85 -9.65
C ILE A 9 -27.96 0.21 -9.17
N ASN A 10 -28.52 -0.74 -9.94
CA ASN A 10 -29.73 -1.48 -9.54
C ASN A 10 -29.58 -2.31 -8.27
N LYS A 11 -28.36 -2.80 -7.98
CA LYS A 11 -28.05 -3.54 -6.75
C LYS A 11 -27.94 -2.63 -5.52
N ALA A 12 -27.33 -1.46 -5.63
CA ALA A 12 -27.31 -0.45 -4.56
C ALA A 12 -28.72 0.04 -4.22
N LEU A 13 -29.62 0.02 -5.21
CA LEU A 13 -31.02 0.41 -5.04
C LEU A 13 -31.93 -0.73 -4.51
N LYS A 14 -31.43 -1.95 -4.24
CA LYS A 14 -32.27 -3.06 -3.72
C LYS A 14 -32.46 -2.92 -2.21
N GLY A 15 -33.68 -2.58 -1.78
CA GLY A 15 -34.10 -2.61 -0.36
C GLY A 15 -34.42 -1.26 0.28
N LYS A 16 -34.33 -0.17 -0.48
CA LYS A 16 -34.68 1.20 -0.03
C LYS A 16 -36.08 1.60 -0.55
N GLY A 17 -36.83 2.35 0.25
CA GLY A 17 -38.22 2.74 0.02
C GLY A 17 -38.40 3.79 -1.09
N GLU A 18 -39.65 3.98 -1.53
CA GLU A 18 -40.02 4.77 -2.71
C GLU A 18 -40.18 6.29 -2.43
N ASN A 19 -39.60 6.80 -1.33
CA ASN A 19 -39.90 8.16 -0.85
C ASN A 19 -38.76 9.15 -1.11
N ALA A 20 -39.12 10.42 -1.41
CA ALA A 20 -38.18 11.53 -1.61
C ALA A 20 -37.24 11.78 -0.42
N SER A 21 -37.60 11.34 0.79
CA SER A 21 -36.80 11.44 2.01
C SER A 21 -35.50 10.60 1.95
N GLU A 22 -35.48 9.55 1.13
CA GLU A 22 -34.33 8.64 1.01
C GLU A 22 -33.35 9.06 -0.11
N LEU A 23 -33.67 10.13 -0.84
CA LEU A 23 -32.88 10.64 -1.96
C LEU A 23 -31.42 10.92 -1.57
N ILE A 24 -31.19 11.52 -0.41
CA ILE A 24 -29.84 11.85 0.07
C ILE A 24 -29.05 10.57 0.37
N GLU A 25 -29.67 9.59 1.03
CA GLU A 25 -29.00 8.31 1.36
C GLU A 25 -28.66 7.51 0.10
N VAL A 26 -29.55 7.49 -0.89
CA VAL A 26 -29.29 6.82 -2.16
C VAL A 26 -28.14 7.48 -2.92
N LEU A 27 -28.08 8.82 -2.93
CA LEU A 27 -26.98 9.56 -3.55
C LEU A 27 -25.66 9.34 -2.79
N GLN A 28 -25.69 9.21 -1.47
CA GLN A 28 -24.51 8.88 -0.66
C GLN A 28 -23.97 7.49 -1.01
N ASP A 29 -24.82 6.46 -1.03
CA ASP A 29 -24.41 5.11 -1.42
C ASP A 29 -23.81 5.07 -2.83
N ILE A 30 -24.40 5.80 -3.79
CA ILE A 30 -23.88 5.85 -5.16
C ILE A 30 -22.52 6.54 -5.18
N GLN A 31 -22.36 7.65 -4.44
CA GLN A 31 -21.09 8.36 -4.39
C GLN A 31 -20.00 7.55 -3.66
N GLU A 32 -20.32 6.78 -2.63
CA GLU A 32 -19.37 5.86 -1.98
C GLU A 32 -18.90 4.77 -2.95
N ASN A 33 -19.80 4.22 -3.76
CA ASN A 33 -19.47 3.16 -4.70
C ASN A 33 -18.71 3.63 -5.95
N TYR A 34 -18.97 4.86 -6.42
CA TYR A 34 -18.44 5.37 -7.69
C TYR A 34 -17.47 6.54 -7.53
N GLY A 35 -17.32 7.12 -6.35
CA GLY A 35 -16.52 8.33 -6.08
C GLY A 35 -17.13 9.64 -6.60
N PHE A 36 -18.14 9.55 -7.47
CA PHE A 36 -18.90 10.67 -8.03
C PHE A 36 -20.30 10.23 -8.47
N LEU A 37 -21.14 11.20 -8.85
CA LEU A 37 -22.51 10.99 -9.32
C LEU A 37 -22.59 11.15 -10.85
N PRO A 38 -22.58 10.05 -11.63
CA PRO A 38 -22.78 10.13 -13.08
C PRO A 38 -24.22 10.50 -13.45
N GLU A 39 -24.40 11.11 -14.61
CA GLU A 39 -25.72 11.55 -15.09
C GLU A 39 -26.71 10.38 -15.20
N GLU A 40 -26.24 9.23 -15.65
CA GLU A 40 -27.03 8.01 -15.78
C GLU A 40 -27.52 7.51 -14.41
N ALA A 41 -26.71 7.65 -13.35
CA ALA A 41 -27.13 7.29 -12.00
C ALA A 41 -28.20 8.26 -11.48
N LEU A 42 -28.08 9.56 -11.75
CA LEU A 42 -29.11 10.54 -11.35
C LEU A 42 -30.45 10.27 -12.07
N ARG A 43 -30.41 9.90 -13.36
CA ARG A 43 -31.60 9.50 -14.13
C ARG A 43 -32.24 8.23 -13.56
N ALA A 44 -31.43 7.21 -13.26
CA ALA A 44 -31.92 5.97 -12.65
C ALA A 44 -32.56 6.19 -11.27
N VAL A 45 -31.97 7.08 -10.45
CA VAL A 45 -32.51 7.46 -9.14
C VAL A 45 -33.83 8.22 -9.29
N ALA A 46 -33.92 9.14 -10.24
CA ALA A 46 -35.15 9.89 -10.52
C ALA A 46 -36.31 8.98 -10.93
N GLU A 47 -36.06 8.01 -11.82
CA GLU A 47 -37.06 7.02 -12.25
C GLU A 47 -37.50 6.12 -11.10
N LYS A 48 -36.57 5.67 -10.26
CA LYS A 48 -36.87 4.71 -9.20
C LYS A 48 -37.57 5.32 -7.99
N LEU A 49 -37.20 6.54 -7.59
CA LEU A 49 -37.82 7.26 -6.48
C LEU A 49 -39.04 8.08 -6.92
N ASN A 50 -39.41 8.00 -8.20
CA ASN A 50 -40.50 8.76 -8.80
C ASN A 50 -40.44 10.27 -8.50
N VAL A 51 -39.23 10.83 -8.52
CA VAL A 51 -38.96 12.27 -8.30
C VAL A 51 -38.49 12.90 -9.61
N PRO A 52 -38.91 14.14 -9.93
CA PRO A 52 -38.41 14.84 -11.11
C PRO A 52 -36.88 14.93 -11.10
N LEU A 53 -36.24 14.69 -12.26
CA LEU A 53 -34.78 14.75 -12.39
C LEU A 53 -34.19 16.09 -11.91
N ILE A 54 -34.94 17.18 -12.07
CA ILE A 54 -34.54 18.51 -11.61
C ILE A 54 -34.40 18.59 -10.08
N GLU A 55 -35.22 17.84 -9.32
CA GLU A 55 -35.13 17.76 -7.87
C GLU A 55 -33.89 16.97 -7.43
N VAL A 56 -33.61 15.86 -8.11
CA VAL A 56 -32.39 15.06 -7.89
C VAL A 56 -31.14 15.89 -8.20
N PHE A 57 -31.13 16.61 -9.33
CA PHE A 57 -30.03 17.49 -9.71
C PHE A 57 -29.88 18.67 -8.75
N ARG A 58 -30.99 19.26 -8.27
CA ARG A 58 -30.98 20.32 -7.26
C ARG A 58 -30.32 19.84 -5.98
N VAL A 59 -30.66 18.67 -5.47
CA VAL A 59 -30.04 18.10 -4.27
C VAL A 59 -28.56 17.79 -4.48
N ALA A 60 -28.21 17.15 -5.60
CA ALA A 60 -26.83 16.81 -5.94
C ALA A 60 -25.93 18.05 -6.16
N SER A 61 -26.50 19.17 -6.62
CA SER A 61 -25.76 20.43 -6.82
C SER A 61 -25.77 21.35 -5.60
N PHE A 62 -26.74 21.20 -4.70
CA PHE A 62 -26.87 22.03 -3.50
C PHE A 62 -25.90 21.61 -2.38
N TYR A 63 -25.77 20.31 -2.10
CA TYR A 63 -24.87 19.82 -1.06
C TYR A 63 -23.45 19.66 -1.59
N LYS A 64 -22.49 20.38 -1.01
CA LYS A 64 -21.05 20.24 -1.31
C LYS A 64 -20.48 18.82 -1.08
N ALA A 65 -21.18 17.99 -0.31
CA ALA A 65 -20.79 16.60 -0.12
C ALA A 65 -20.86 15.81 -1.43
N PHE A 66 -21.84 16.13 -2.30
CA PHE A 66 -22.03 15.48 -3.58
C PHE A 66 -21.12 16.05 -4.66
N THR A 67 -20.63 15.17 -5.53
CA THR A 67 -19.72 15.56 -6.61
C THR A 67 -20.17 14.96 -7.93
N LEU A 68 -20.41 15.83 -8.91
CA LEU A 68 -20.87 15.47 -10.25
C LEU A 68 -19.72 15.14 -11.21
N LYS A 69 -18.48 15.44 -10.81
CA LYS A 69 -17.27 15.20 -11.59
C LYS A 69 -16.50 13.98 -11.04
N PRO A 70 -15.84 13.19 -11.89
CA PRO A 70 -14.98 12.10 -11.44
C PRO A 70 -13.89 12.60 -10.50
N ARG A 71 -13.85 12.01 -9.30
CA ARG A 71 -12.74 12.17 -8.35
C ARG A 71 -11.74 11.04 -8.54
N GLY A 72 -10.49 11.33 -8.24
CA GLY A 72 -9.44 10.34 -8.14
C GLY A 72 -9.64 9.48 -6.91
N LYS A 73 -8.93 8.35 -6.85
CA LYS A 73 -9.00 7.41 -5.72
C LYS A 73 -8.67 8.05 -4.37
N HIS A 74 -7.81 9.06 -4.38
CA HIS A 74 -7.34 9.77 -3.20
C HIS A 74 -7.73 11.24 -3.24
N LEU A 75 -8.32 11.75 -2.16
CA LEU A 75 -8.76 13.14 -2.03
C LEU A 75 -7.87 13.90 -1.05
N VAL A 76 -7.14 14.89 -1.57
CA VAL A 76 -6.35 15.83 -0.79
C VAL A 76 -7.14 17.13 -0.63
N THR A 77 -7.54 17.48 0.59
CA THR A 77 -8.22 18.73 0.91
C THR A 77 -7.32 19.68 1.68
N VAL A 78 -7.08 20.87 1.15
CA VAL A 78 -6.18 21.88 1.71
C VAL A 78 -6.99 22.97 2.42
N CYS A 79 -6.65 23.26 3.68
CA CYS A 79 -7.30 24.34 4.43
C CYS A 79 -6.76 25.72 4.02
N MET A 80 -7.66 26.58 3.54
CA MET A 80 -7.39 27.97 3.15
C MET A 80 -7.90 28.99 4.17
N GLY A 81 -8.18 28.56 5.41
CA GLY A 81 -8.63 29.44 6.48
C GLY A 81 -7.59 30.48 6.86
N THR A 82 -8.02 31.58 7.48
CA THR A 82 -7.18 32.76 7.77
C THR A 82 -5.85 32.41 8.44
N ALA A 83 -5.87 31.50 9.42
CA ALA A 83 -4.66 31.04 10.10
C ALA A 83 -3.72 30.22 9.18
N CYS A 84 -4.26 29.34 8.33
CA CYS A 84 -3.47 28.57 7.37
C CYS A 84 -2.94 29.45 6.24
N HIS A 85 -3.74 30.44 5.81
CA HIS A 85 -3.38 31.40 4.78
C HIS A 85 -2.16 32.23 5.20
N VAL A 86 -2.15 32.78 6.41
CA VAL A 86 -1.01 33.57 6.94
C VAL A 86 0.23 32.71 7.12
N ARG A 87 0.06 31.41 7.42
CA ARG A 87 1.16 30.44 7.58
C ARG A 87 1.68 29.85 6.26
N GLY A 88 1.19 30.32 5.11
CA GLY A 88 1.75 29.97 3.80
C GLY A 88 1.01 28.87 3.03
N ALA A 89 -0.23 28.54 3.40
CA ALA A 89 -1.06 27.59 2.63
C ALA A 89 -1.21 27.92 1.12
N PRO A 90 -1.28 29.20 0.66
CA PRO A 90 -1.36 29.50 -0.78
C PRO A 90 -0.11 29.06 -1.54
N LYS A 91 1.09 29.40 -1.02
CA LYS A 91 2.36 29.00 -1.65
C LYS A 91 2.51 27.48 -1.70
N PHE A 92 2.07 26.83 -0.62
CA PHE A 92 2.01 25.39 -0.53
C PHE A 92 1.09 24.79 -1.61
N LEU A 93 -0.10 25.35 -1.82
CA LEU A 93 -1.06 24.87 -2.80
C LEU A 93 -0.52 25.06 -4.22
N ASP A 94 0.10 26.20 -4.52
CA ASP A 94 0.71 26.48 -5.82
C ASP A 94 1.84 25.48 -6.15
N GLU A 95 2.66 25.09 -5.17
CA GLU A 95 3.73 24.11 -5.37
C GLU A 95 3.18 22.71 -5.69
N VAL A 96 2.04 22.34 -5.11
CA VAL A 96 1.34 21.06 -5.37
C VAL A 96 0.75 21.02 -6.76
N LEU A 97 0.00 22.06 -7.08
CA LEU A 97 -0.67 22.21 -8.37
C LEU A 97 0.36 22.28 -9.49
N GLY A 98 1.49 22.95 -9.26
CA GLY A 98 2.62 22.98 -10.19
C GLY A 98 3.30 21.63 -10.42
N GLN A 99 3.40 20.78 -9.39
CA GLN A 99 3.96 19.43 -9.52
C GLN A 99 3.02 18.47 -10.25
N LEU A 100 1.73 18.56 -9.96
CA LEU A 100 0.71 17.69 -10.53
C LEU A 100 0.19 18.16 -11.89
N GLY A 101 0.46 19.42 -12.27
CA GLY A 101 -0.04 20.01 -13.51
C GLY A 101 -1.55 20.28 -13.52
N ILE A 102 -2.21 20.33 -12.36
CA ILE A 102 -3.66 20.47 -12.22
C ILE A 102 -4.05 21.81 -11.56
N LYS A 103 -5.33 22.20 -11.66
CA LYS A 103 -5.90 23.34 -10.93
C LYS A 103 -6.62 22.90 -9.64
N PRO A 104 -6.92 23.83 -8.70
CA PRO A 104 -7.70 23.49 -7.51
C PRO A 104 -9.08 22.94 -7.92
N GLY A 105 -9.43 21.76 -7.42
CA GLY A 105 -10.68 21.06 -7.75
C GLY A 105 -10.61 20.18 -9.00
N GLU A 106 -9.42 19.99 -9.59
CA GLU A 106 -9.18 19.05 -10.67
C GLU A 106 -8.56 17.74 -10.16
N THR A 107 -8.73 16.71 -10.96
CA THR A 107 -8.18 15.36 -10.75
C THR A 107 -7.01 15.17 -11.71
N THR A 108 -5.96 14.49 -11.26
CA THR A 108 -4.80 14.13 -12.09
C THR A 108 -5.22 13.26 -13.28
N GLU A 109 -4.51 13.34 -14.41
CA GLU A 109 -4.82 12.55 -15.62
C GLU A 109 -4.88 11.04 -15.36
N ASP A 110 -4.09 10.54 -14.40
CA ASP A 110 -4.05 9.13 -13.99
C ASP A 110 -5.27 8.68 -13.17
N GLY A 111 -6.15 9.61 -12.76
CA GLY A 111 -7.33 9.30 -11.94
C GLY A 111 -6.99 8.83 -10.50
N GLU A 112 -5.76 9.01 -10.04
CA GLU A 112 -5.33 8.58 -8.71
C GLU A 112 -5.59 9.64 -7.64
N LEU A 113 -5.43 10.94 -7.94
CA LEU A 113 -5.44 12.00 -6.94
C LEU A 113 -6.30 13.21 -7.36
N THR A 114 -7.14 13.70 -6.45
CA THR A 114 -7.88 14.96 -6.57
C THR A 114 -7.42 15.94 -5.49
N VAL A 115 -7.10 17.17 -5.87
CA VAL A 115 -6.73 18.23 -4.91
C VAL A 115 -7.85 19.26 -4.80
N GLU A 116 -8.47 19.38 -3.64
CA GLU A 116 -9.51 20.35 -3.34
C GLU A 116 -9.09 21.33 -2.24
N THR A 117 -9.78 22.46 -2.16
CA THR A 117 -9.56 23.48 -1.13
C THR A 117 -10.82 23.72 -0.33
N VAL A 118 -10.67 23.90 0.99
CA VAL A 118 -11.76 24.27 1.89
C VAL A 118 -11.45 25.58 2.60
N ASN A 119 -12.48 26.38 2.83
CA ASN A 119 -12.33 27.69 3.47
C ASN A 119 -11.86 27.59 4.92
N CYS A 120 -12.30 26.60 5.70
CA CYS A 120 -11.85 26.41 7.07
C CYS A 120 -12.14 24.98 7.54
N LEU A 121 -11.19 24.37 8.24
CA LEU A 121 -11.35 23.09 8.94
C LEU A 121 -11.56 23.25 10.45
N GLY A 122 -11.58 24.48 10.97
CA GLY A 122 -11.70 24.76 12.42
C GLY A 122 -10.47 24.41 13.26
N ALA A 123 -9.44 23.80 12.67
CA ALA A 123 -8.23 23.34 13.36
C ALA A 123 -7.10 24.40 13.35
N CYS A 124 -7.40 25.66 13.69
CA CYS A 124 -6.43 26.77 13.58
C CYS A 124 -5.15 26.58 14.40
N ALA A 125 -5.20 25.82 15.50
CA ALA A 125 -4.03 25.48 16.31
C ALA A 125 -3.01 24.60 15.55
N LEU A 126 -3.46 23.85 14.54
CA LEU A 126 -2.69 22.84 13.81
C LEU A 126 -2.26 23.32 12.41
N GLY A 127 -2.64 24.54 12.02
CA GLY A 127 -2.39 25.09 10.69
C GLY A 127 -0.91 25.29 10.37
N PRO A 128 -0.46 25.06 9.12
CA PRO A 128 -1.24 24.64 7.95
C PRO A 128 -1.75 23.19 8.03
N VAL A 129 -3.04 22.98 7.73
CA VAL A 129 -3.69 21.66 7.80
C VAL A 129 -4.07 21.17 6.42
N VAL A 130 -3.80 19.89 6.17
CA VAL A 130 -4.21 19.16 4.97
C VAL A 130 -4.95 17.91 5.42
N VAL A 131 -5.98 17.52 4.69
CA VAL A 131 -6.71 16.27 4.92
C VAL A 131 -6.50 15.38 3.71
N LEU A 132 -6.07 14.14 3.92
CA LEU A 132 -6.00 13.12 2.87
C LEU A 132 -6.94 11.99 3.26
N ASP A 133 -7.93 11.69 2.44
CA ASP A 133 -8.91 10.60 2.65
C ASP A 133 -9.52 10.60 4.06
N GLY A 134 -9.86 11.80 4.57
CA GLY A 134 -10.42 12.01 5.90
C GLY A 134 -9.41 12.06 7.06
N LYS A 135 -8.12 11.79 6.84
CA LYS A 135 -7.06 11.90 7.85
C LYS A 135 -6.45 13.29 7.88
N TYR A 136 -6.33 13.86 9.07
CA TYR A 136 -5.78 15.20 9.29
C TYR A 136 -4.25 15.17 9.42
N TYR A 137 -3.58 16.05 8.69
CA TYR A 137 -2.15 16.28 8.73
C TYR A 137 -1.87 17.72 9.15
N ASP A 138 -1.13 17.88 10.25
CA ASP A 138 -0.83 19.17 10.87
C ASP A 138 0.56 19.71 10.50
N HIS A 139 0.75 21.02 10.73
CA HIS A 139 2.00 21.73 10.51
C HIS A 139 2.64 21.37 9.16
N MET A 140 1.80 21.39 8.13
CA MET A 140 2.18 20.95 6.80
C MET A 140 3.14 21.96 6.18
N THR A 141 4.17 21.41 5.54
CA THR A 141 5.15 22.16 4.77
C THR A 141 5.19 21.56 3.36
N PRO A 142 5.69 22.29 2.35
CA PRO A 142 5.77 21.75 1.00
C PRO A 142 6.61 20.47 0.90
N GLY A 143 7.65 20.33 1.73
CA GLY A 143 8.44 19.10 1.83
C GLY A 143 7.64 17.91 2.39
N LYS A 144 6.90 18.11 3.48
CA LYS A 144 6.05 17.05 4.07
C LYS A 144 4.96 16.58 3.12
N LEU A 145 4.41 17.50 2.34
CA LEU A 145 3.37 17.15 1.39
C LEU A 145 3.92 16.49 0.13
N ARG A 146 5.10 16.87 -0.36
CA ARG A 146 5.79 16.05 -1.35
C ARG A 146 5.90 14.61 -0.88
N GLY A 147 6.30 14.40 0.36
CA GLY A 147 6.28 13.08 0.99
C GLY A 147 4.89 12.45 0.99
N LEU A 148 3.84 13.20 1.37
CA LEU A 148 2.47 12.68 1.42
C LEU A 148 1.89 12.31 0.05
N ILE A 149 2.09 13.15 -0.97
CA ILE A 149 1.67 12.88 -2.35
C ILE A 149 2.46 11.70 -2.89
N GLN A 150 3.77 11.67 -2.60
CA GLN A 150 4.61 10.54 -2.92
C GLN A 150 4.11 9.28 -2.21
N ASP A 151 3.68 9.32 -0.94
CA ASP A 151 3.08 8.20 -0.19
C ASP A 151 1.73 7.73 -0.76
N VAL A 152 0.96 8.64 -1.38
CA VAL A 152 -0.30 8.33 -2.07
C VAL A 152 -0.02 7.60 -3.39
N TYR A 153 0.90 8.13 -4.20
CA TYR A 153 1.40 7.40 -5.36
C TYR A 153 2.18 6.14 -4.93
N ASP A 154 2.78 6.16 -3.74
CA ASP A 154 3.54 5.12 -3.03
C ASP A 154 2.69 4.27 -2.07
N GLY A 155 1.38 4.14 -2.38
CA GLY A 155 0.63 2.89 -2.11
C GLY A 155 1.36 1.63 -2.63
N ILE A 156 2.49 1.82 -3.29
CA ILE A 156 3.67 1.00 -3.45
C ILE A 156 4.25 0.46 -2.13
N CYS A 157 3.49 -0.37 -1.40
CA CYS A 157 4.10 -1.36 -0.52
C CYS A 157 4.84 -2.38 -1.40
N ILE A 158 6.10 -2.12 -1.78
CA ILE A 158 6.88 -3.14 -2.49
C ILE A 158 7.29 -4.20 -1.48
N PRO A 159 6.80 -5.44 -1.61
CA PRO A 159 7.16 -6.50 -0.71
C PRO A 159 8.67 -6.76 -0.84
N HIS A 160 9.33 -6.89 0.30
CA HIS A 160 10.75 -7.20 0.39
C HIS A 160 10.97 -8.24 1.48
N LEU A 161 11.88 -9.18 1.24
CA LEU A 161 12.16 -10.26 2.19
C LEU A 161 13.60 -10.27 2.69
N CYS A 162 14.56 -9.83 1.86
CA CYS A 162 15.96 -9.75 2.27
C CYS A 162 16.37 -8.37 2.76
N HIS A 163 15.76 -7.28 2.29
CA HIS A 163 16.15 -5.93 2.72
C HIS A 163 15.89 -5.74 4.22
N MET A 164 16.79 -5.07 4.92
CA MET A 164 16.64 -4.63 6.32
C MET A 164 17.56 -3.43 6.54
N GLN A 165 17.16 -2.51 7.42
CA GLN A 165 17.96 -1.33 7.74
C GLN A 165 19.25 -1.73 8.46
N GLY A 166 20.31 -0.93 8.24
CA GLY A 166 21.60 -1.11 8.92
C GLY A 166 22.50 -2.23 8.38
N VAL A 167 22.14 -2.85 7.25
CA VAL A 167 23.02 -3.79 6.53
C VAL A 167 22.97 -3.55 5.03
N THR A 168 24.05 -3.93 4.35
CA THR A 168 24.24 -3.74 2.92
C THR A 168 23.18 -4.49 2.12
N PRO A 169 22.43 -3.84 1.22
CA PRO A 169 21.41 -4.51 0.41
C PRO A 169 22.06 -5.43 -0.64
N ILE A 170 21.47 -6.62 -0.84
CA ILE A 170 22.01 -7.64 -1.77
C ILE A 170 21.00 -8.14 -2.81
N GLY A 171 19.73 -7.72 -2.73
CA GLY A 171 18.70 -8.14 -3.69
C GLY A 171 18.44 -9.64 -3.78
N ALA A 172 18.79 -10.44 -2.76
CA ALA A 172 18.70 -11.89 -2.79
C ALA A 172 17.27 -12.42 -3.03
N CYS A 173 16.27 -11.78 -2.42
CA CYS A 173 14.88 -12.22 -2.54
C CYS A 173 14.21 -11.93 -3.89
N ARG A 174 14.79 -11.02 -4.70
CA ARG A 174 14.28 -10.61 -6.03
C ARG A 174 12.83 -10.12 -6.10
N ILE A 175 12.15 -9.95 -4.98
CA ILE A 175 10.75 -9.49 -4.95
C ILE A 175 10.64 -7.96 -5.05
N TYR A 176 11.67 -7.26 -4.60
CA TYR A 176 11.78 -5.80 -4.65
C TYR A 176 12.32 -5.35 -6.02
N ILE A 177 11.58 -5.68 -7.08
CA ILE A 177 11.88 -5.34 -8.49
C ILE A 177 11.02 -4.20 -9.00
N VAL A 178 11.61 -3.35 -9.83
CA VAL A 178 10.99 -2.19 -10.47
C VAL A 178 11.48 -2.05 -11.91
N GLU A 179 10.70 -1.40 -12.76
CA GLU A 179 11.15 -0.97 -14.08
C GLU A 179 11.81 0.39 -13.96
N VAL A 180 13.03 0.49 -14.48
CA VAL A 180 13.82 1.73 -14.50
C VAL A 180 13.95 2.16 -15.95
N ILE A 181 13.59 3.41 -16.23
CA ILE A 181 13.80 4.04 -17.53
C ILE A 181 15.01 4.94 -17.41
N ARG A 182 16.06 4.63 -18.18
CA ARG A 182 17.30 5.43 -18.25
C ARG A 182 17.66 5.66 -19.71
N ASN A 183 17.79 6.91 -20.14
CA ASN A 183 18.13 7.29 -21.52
C ASN A 183 17.23 6.57 -22.56
N GLY A 184 15.92 6.50 -22.29
CA GLY A 184 14.94 5.81 -23.15
C GLY A 184 15.00 4.27 -23.13
N ARG A 185 15.86 3.64 -22.33
CA ARG A 185 15.93 2.18 -22.16
C ARG A 185 15.22 1.75 -20.89
N VAL A 186 14.31 0.78 -21.02
CA VAL A 186 13.60 0.17 -19.89
C VAL A 186 14.34 -1.08 -19.41
N LYS A 187 14.69 -1.13 -18.13
CA LYS A 187 15.34 -2.30 -17.50
C LYS A 187 14.65 -2.66 -16.18
N ILE A 188 14.33 -3.93 -16.01
CA ILE A 188 13.88 -4.46 -14.71
C ILE A 188 15.10 -4.64 -13.81
N THR A 189 15.10 -3.95 -12.67
CA THR A 189 16.20 -3.99 -11.70
C THR A 189 15.64 -4.15 -10.28
N ALA A 190 16.43 -4.73 -9.39
CA ALA A 190 16.10 -4.76 -7.97
C ALA A 190 16.29 -3.37 -7.38
N SER A 191 15.23 -2.75 -6.86
CA SER A 191 15.27 -1.39 -6.32
C SER A 191 16.24 -1.27 -5.14
N CYS A 192 16.43 -2.34 -4.36
CA CYS A 192 17.21 -2.28 -3.11
C CYS A 192 18.70 -2.08 -3.33
N THR A 193 19.20 -2.40 -4.53
CA THR A 193 20.60 -2.21 -4.91
C THR A 193 20.74 -1.11 -5.95
N LEU A 194 19.65 -0.42 -6.28
CA LEU A 194 19.64 0.64 -7.28
C LEU A 194 20.19 1.92 -6.65
N GLU A 195 21.16 2.54 -7.31
CA GLU A 195 21.63 3.87 -6.97
C GLU A 195 20.75 4.90 -7.68
N VAL A 196 20.34 5.94 -6.95
CA VAL A 196 19.46 7.01 -7.46
C VAL A 196 20.29 8.01 -8.25
N GLU A 197 19.81 8.40 -9.44
CA GLU A 197 20.43 9.39 -10.33
C GLU A 197 19.39 10.44 -10.73
N GLU A 198 19.82 11.64 -11.12
CA GLU A 198 18.94 12.82 -11.34
C GLU A 198 17.95 12.71 -12.52
N ASP A 199 18.08 11.69 -13.40
CA ASP A 199 17.19 11.46 -14.56
C ASP A 199 16.52 10.07 -14.55
N LEU A 200 16.36 9.48 -13.37
CA LEU A 200 15.90 8.11 -13.22
C LEU A 200 14.39 8.03 -12.98
N VAL A 201 13.64 7.47 -13.95
CA VAL A 201 12.19 7.22 -13.80
C VAL A 201 11.96 5.77 -13.36
N ILE A 202 11.26 5.59 -12.24
CA ILE A 202 10.93 4.27 -11.68
C ILE A 202 9.44 4.00 -11.85
N LEU A 203 9.12 2.87 -12.48
CA LEU A 203 7.77 2.33 -12.57
C LEU A 203 7.68 1.05 -11.73
N ALA A 204 6.96 1.12 -10.61
CA ALA A 204 6.88 0.01 -9.66
C ALA A 204 5.61 -0.83 -9.78
N HIS A 205 4.59 -0.38 -10.53
CA HIS A 205 3.24 -1.01 -10.60
C HIS A 205 2.79 -1.32 -12.03
N THR A 206 3.72 -1.51 -12.95
CA THR A 206 3.36 -2.00 -14.29
C THR A 206 2.85 -3.44 -14.21
N GLU A 207 1.93 -3.82 -15.10
CA GLU A 207 1.39 -5.20 -15.16
C GLU A 207 2.50 -6.26 -15.19
N LYS A 208 3.60 -5.93 -15.88
CA LYS A 208 4.77 -6.79 -16.00
C LYS A 208 5.49 -6.99 -14.66
N ILE A 209 5.65 -5.93 -13.87
CA ILE A 209 6.24 -6.01 -12.53
C ILE A 209 5.31 -6.75 -11.57
N LEU A 210 4.01 -6.46 -11.58
CA LEU A 210 3.04 -7.16 -10.73
C LEU A 210 3.01 -8.67 -11.01
N LYS A 211 2.99 -9.05 -12.29
CA LYS A 211 3.07 -10.46 -12.71
C LYS A 211 4.41 -11.10 -12.30
N ALA A 212 5.52 -10.40 -12.44
CA ALA A 212 6.84 -10.89 -12.03
C ALA A 212 6.92 -11.10 -10.51
N ARG A 213 6.43 -10.14 -9.70
CA ARG A 213 6.35 -10.26 -8.24
C ARG A 213 5.49 -11.45 -7.82
N LYS A 214 4.31 -11.61 -8.43
CA LYS A 214 3.42 -12.75 -8.19
C LYS A 214 4.10 -14.09 -8.43
N ASN A 215 4.80 -14.24 -9.56
CA ASN A 215 5.55 -15.47 -9.87
C ASN A 215 6.68 -15.75 -8.86
N ILE A 216 7.42 -14.72 -8.45
CA ILE A 216 8.51 -14.86 -7.47
C ILE A 216 7.94 -15.23 -6.09
N ALA A 217 6.87 -14.57 -5.67
CA ALA A 217 6.23 -14.82 -4.39
C ALA A 217 5.63 -16.24 -4.32
N GLU A 218 5.06 -16.72 -5.43
CA GLU A 218 4.58 -18.10 -5.54
C GLU A 218 5.71 -19.13 -5.37
N MET A 219 6.88 -18.88 -5.95
CA MET A 219 8.06 -19.75 -5.75
C MET A 219 8.57 -19.71 -4.31
N LEU A 220 8.63 -18.53 -3.70
CA LEU A 220 9.09 -18.36 -2.31
C LEU A 220 8.19 -19.13 -1.33
N VAL A 221 6.87 -19.01 -1.52
CA VAL A 221 5.88 -19.75 -0.75
C VAL A 221 5.97 -21.26 -0.98
N ALA A 222 6.14 -21.71 -2.22
CA ALA A 222 6.28 -23.14 -2.50
C ALA A 222 7.51 -23.73 -1.80
N GLN A 223 8.59 -22.94 -1.69
CA GLN A 223 9.81 -23.36 -1.00
C GLN A 223 9.58 -23.45 0.52
N ALA A 224 8.97 -22.42 1.12
CA ALA A 224 8.94 -22.23 2.56
C ALA A 224 7.55 -21.75 3.05
N PRO A 225 6.50 -22.58 2.92
CA PRO A 225 5.13 -22.22 3.28
C PRO A 225 4.94 -22.14 4.80
N ASN A 226 5.89 -22.65 5.59
CA ASN A 226 5.89 -22.66 7.05
C ASN A 226 6.31 -21.32 7.68
N SER A 227 6.61 -20.29 6.89
CA SER A 227 6.94 -18.94 7.38
C SER A 227 5.80 -17.97 7.13
N ARG A 228 5.32 -17.31 8.19
CA ARG A 228 4.29 -16.27 8.07
C ARG A 228 4.76 -15.10 7.21
N ALA A 229 6.02 -14.68 7.36
CA ALA A 229 6.57 -13.56 6.58
C ALA A 229 6.51 -13.81 5.07
N ILE A 230 6.73 -15.07 4.65
CA ILE A 230 6.67 -15.45 3.24
C ILE A 230 5.22 -15.52 2.75
N GLN A 231 4.32 -16.04 3.57
CA GLN A 231 2.89 -16.07 3.27
C GLN A 231 2.31 -14.65 3.12
N ASP A 232 2.62 -13.74 4.06
CA ASP A 232 2.18 -12.33 4.02
C ASP A 232 2.66 -11.64 2.74
N VAL A 233 3.92 -11.87 2.37
CA VAL A 233 4.51 -11.34 1.13
C VAL A 233 3.76 -11.85 -0.11
N ALA A 234 3.37 -13.12 -0.13
CA ALA A 234 2.65 -13.70 -1.27
C ALA A 234 1.20 -13.23 -1.37
N LEU A 235 0.51 -13.07 -0.25
CA LEU A 235 -0.81 -12.44 -0.22
C LEU A 235 -0.75 -11.01 -0.78
N ARG A 236 0.24 -10.20 -0.34
CA ARG A 236 0.45 -8.85 -0.87
C ARG A 236 0.76 -8.83 -2.38
N CYS A 237 1.30 -9.92 -2.93
CA CYS A 237 1.52 -10.09 -4.36
C CYS A 237 0.32 -10.68 -5.12
N GLY A 238 -0.83 -10.90 -4.46
CA GLY A 238 -2.04 -11.46 -5.06
C GLY A 238 -1.94 -12.97 -5.38
N VAL A 239 -1.12 -13.72 -4.64
CA VAL A 239 -1.04 -15.18 -4.74
C VAL A 239 -2.16 -15.80 -3.90
N LYS A 240 -3.13 -16.43 -4.57
CA LYS A 240 -4.24 -17.15 -3.91
C LYS A 240 -4.06 -18.67 -3.92
N ALA A 241 -3.29 -19.19 -4.87
CA ALA A 241 -2.99 -20.61 -5.04
C ALA A 241 -1.59 -20.76 -5.63
N VAL A 242 -0.99 -21.94 -5.42
CA VAL A 242 0.38 -22.25 -5.83
C VAL A 242 0.37 -23.42 -6.80
N ARG A 243 1.08 -23.29 -7.92
CA ARG A 243 1.21 -24.33 -8.96
C ARG A 243 2.24 -25.40 -8.62
N TYR A 244 3.14 -25.10 -7.70
CA TYR A 244 4.25 -25.96 -7.27
C TYR A 244 3.93 -26.68 -5.97
N SER A 245 4.48 -27.88 -5.80
CA SER A 245 4.40 -28.61 -4.53
C SER A 245 5.20 -27.92 -3.43
N PHE A 246 4.69 -28.01 -2.21
CA PHE A 246 5.32 -27.45 -1.02
C PHE A 246 6.55 -28.27 -0.62
N ARG A 247 7.69 -27.58 -0.46
CA ARG A 247 8.97 -28.20 -0.07
C ARG A 247 9.23 -28.15 1.43
N ASN A 248 8.56 -27.25 2.15
CA ASN A 248 8.70 -27.07 3.61
C ASN A 248 10.16 -26.85 4.06
N GLU A 249 10.93 -26.09 3.28
CA GLU A 249 12.31 -25.75 3.62
C GLU A 249 12.35 -24.71 4.75
N ASN A 250 13.35 -24.82 5.62
CA ASN A 250 13.53 -23.91 6.77
C ASN A 250 14.34 -22.65 6.43
N CYS A 251 14.74 -22.45 5.16
CA CYS A 251 15.56 -21.32 4.74
C CYS A 251 15.33 -20.97 3.27
N VAL A 252 15.10 -19.69 2.97
CA VAL A 252 15.02 -19.15 1.59
C VAL A 252 16.28 -18.39 1.16
N LEU A 253 17.38 -18.59 1.87
CA LEU A 253 18.69 -17.99 1.54
C LEU A 253 18.68 -16.46 1.40
N CYS A 254 17.82 -15.76 2.16
CA CYS A 254 17.71 -14.29 2.12
C CYS A 254 18.95 -13.55 2.62
N GLY A 255 19.82 -14.23 3.40
CA GLY A 255 21.08 -13.68 3.88
C GLY A 255 20.98 -12.62 4.98
N ARG A 256 19.81 -12.40 5.59
CA ARG A 256 19.66 -11.49 6.74
C ARG A 256 20.56 -11.90 7.92
N CYS A 257 20.49 -13.16 8.34
CA CYS A 257 21.30 -13.70 9.44
C CYS A 257 22.81 -13.60 9.19
N VAL A 258 23.26 -13.90 7.97
CA VAL A 258 24.69 -13.82 7.57
C VAL A 258 25.19 -12.37 7.61
N ARG A 259 24.41 -11.43 7.07
CA ARG A 259 24.79 -10.00 7.06
C ARG A 259 24.77 -9.40 8.46
N VAL A 260 23.76 -9.68 9.28
CA VAL A 260 23.75 -9.22 10.68
C VAL A 260 24.94 -9.78 11.46
N CYS A 261 25.30 -11.06 11.26
CA CYS A 261 26.44 -11.67 11.93
C CYS A 261 27.80 -11.05 11.51
N SER A 262 27.92 -10.61 10.26
CA SER A 262 29.18 -10.11 9.68
C SER A 262 29.33 -8.59 9.72
N GLU A 263 28.27 -7.84 9.43
CA GLU A 263 28.29 -6.37 9.33
C GLU A 263 27.98 -5.71 10.67
N VAL A 264 26.94 -6.17 11.38
CA VAL A 264 26.52 -5.56 12.66
C VAL A 264 27.38 -6.07 13.82
N TRP A 265 27.50 -7.39 13.96
CA TRP A 265 28.20 -7.98 15.11
C TRP A 265 29.68 -8.26 14.88
N GLN A 266 30.14 -8.17 13.62
CA GLN A 266 31.52 -8.45 13.19
C GLN A 266 32.08 -9.81 13.68
N SER A 267 31.18 -10.76 13.98
CA SER A 267 31.52 -12.09 14.47
C SER A 267 31.89 -13.01 13.31
N LYS A 268 31.23 -12.84 12.14
CA LYS A 268 31.42 -13.69 10.94
C LYS A 268 31.31 -15.19 11.24
N SER A 269 30.50 -15.56 12.22
CA SER A 269 30.29 -16.97 12.61
C SER A 269 29.37 -17.73 11.67
N LEU A 270 28.54 -17.04 10.89
CA LEU A 270 27.59 -17.61 9.92
C LEU A 270 27.95 -17.20 8.50
N GLY A 271 27.79 -18.12 7.55
CA GLY A 271 28.05 -17.86 6.14
C GLY A 271 27.20 -18.71 5.22
N PHE A 272 27.26 -18.41 3.93
CA PHE A 272 26.74 -19.30 2.89
C PHE A 272 27.79 -20.35 2.54
N VAL A 273 27.40 -21.62 2.59
CA VAL A 273 28.23 -22.77 2.22
C VAL A 273 27.56 -23.50 1.06
N GLY A 274 28.34 -24.11 0.18
CA GLY A 274 27.85 -24.82 -1.00
C GLY A 274 27.58 -23.92 -2.21
N ARG A 275 27.13 -24.54 -3.31
CA ARG A 275 26.84 -23.88 -4.60
C ARG A 275 25.53 -24.43 -5.18
N GLY A 276 24.82 -23.60 -5.94
CA GLY A 276 23.57 -24.01 -6.59
C GLY A 276 22.51 -24.46 -5.59
N LYS A 277 21.95 -25.66 -5.80
CA LYS A 277 20.91 -26.25 -4.95
C LYS A 277 21.43 -26.67 -3.56
N GLU A 278 22.71 -27.00 -3.45
CA GLU A 278 23.35 -27.38 -2.17
C GLU A 278 23.74 -26.16 -1.32
N ARG A 279 23.41 -24.95 -1.78
CA ARG A 279 23.74 -23.72 -1.05
C ARG A 279 22.84 -23.61 0.18
N HIS A 280 23.45 -23.50 1.36
CA HIS A 280 22.75 -23.36 2.64
C HIS A 280 23.50 -22.40 3.56
N VAL A 281 22.85 -21.99 4.64
CA VAL A 281 23.48 -21.18 5.71
C VAL A 281 24.00 -22.14 6.77
N ALA A 282 25.29 -22.05 7.08
CA ALA A 282 25.93 -22.91 8.08
C ALA A 282 26.95 -22.16 8.92
N LEU A 283 27.30 -22.78 10.06
CA LEU A 283 28.48 -22.44 10.84
C LEU A 283 29.70 -23.18 10.24
N PRO A 284 30.94 -22.74 10.52
CA PRO A 284 32.13 -23.50 10.15
C PRO A 284 32.05 -24.93 10.69
N PHE A 285 32.07 -25.92 9.79
CA PHE A 285 31.98 -27.35 10.12
C PHE A 285 30.76 -27.73 10.96
N ASP A 286 29.65 -26.98 10.80
CA ASP A 286 28.42 -27.13 11.59
C ASP A 286 28.62 -27.01 13.12
N LYS A 287 29.74 -26.41 13.53
CA LYS A 287 30.10 -26.20 14.93
C LYS A 287 30.11 -24.71 15.24
N ARG A 288 29.52 -24.35 16.38
CA ARG A 288 29.55 -22.97 16.86
C ARG A 288 30.97 -22.62 17.29
N PRO A 289 31.59 -21.59 16.67
CA PRO A 289 32.91 -21.15 17.10
C PRO A 289 32.83 -20.45 18.47
N GLU A 290 33.92 -20.51 19.24
CA GLU A 290 33.97 -19.93 20.59
C GLU A 290 33.72 -18.41 20.61
N PHE A 291 34.14 -17.70 19.56
CA PHE A 291 33.92 -16.25 19.43
C PHE A 291 32.46 -15.87 19.15
N CYS A 292 31.57 -16.83 18.90
CA CYS A 292 30.15 -16.54 18.70
C CYS A 292 29.50 -16.08 20.03
N LYS A 293 29.16 -14.79 20.08
CA LYS A 293 28.61 -14.09 21.26
C LYS A 293 27.25 -14.58 21.76
N ARG A 294 26.57 -15.48 21.04
CA ARG A 294 25.20 -15.94 21.33
C ARG A 294 24.19 -14.80 21.46
N CYS A 295 24.30 -13.78 20.61
CA CYS A 295 23.42 -12.60 20.65
C CYS A 295 22.00 -12.82 20.12
N ASN A 296 21.67 -14.01 19.59
CA ASN A 296 20.40 -14.38 18.95
C ASN A 296 19.93 -13.53 17.75
N ALA A 297 20.68 -12.50 17.36
CA ALA A 297 20.29 -11.62 16.25
C ALA A 297 20.10 -12.35 14.90
N CYS A 298 20.75 -13.50 14.70
CA CYS A 298 20.52 -14.33 13.50
C CYS A 298 19.15 -15.01 13.48
N ILE A 299 18.55 -15.26 14.65
CA ILE A 299 17.20 -15.81 14.82
C ILE A 299 16.18 -14.69 14.67
N ASP A 300 16.42 -13.55 15.32
CA ASP A 300 15.50 -12.41 15.32
C ASP A 300 15.36 -11.78 13.92
N ALA A 301 16.46 -11.71 13.16
CA ALA A 301 16.44 -11.18 11.80
C ALA A 301 15.88 -12.18 10.76
N CYS A 302 15.64 -13.44 11.13
CA CYS A 302 15.27 -14.48 10.19
C CYS A 302 13.77 -14.42 9.89
N PRO A 303 13.34 -14.30 8.61
CA PRO A 303 11.92 -14.34 8.29
C PRO A 303 11.29 -15.72 8.55
N MET A 304 12.11 -16.77 8.67
CA MET A 304 11.67 -18.15 8.86
C MET A 304 11.28 -18.48 10.30
N THR A 305 11.68 -17.66 11.28
CA THR A 305 11.38 -17.90 12.70
C THR A 305 9.99 -17.41 13.10
N ILE A 306 9.31 -16.72 12.19
CA ILE A 306 7.95 -16.22 12.40
C ILE A 306 6.96 -17.33 12.05
N THR A 307 6.42 -17.95 13.08
CA THR A 307 5.45 -19.03 12.96
C THR A 307 4.13 -18.54 12.34
N PRO A 308 3.52 -19.29 11.42
CA PRO A 308 2.21 -18.99 10.86
C PRO A 308 1.13 -19.09 11.94
N CYS A 309 0.02 -18.38 11.73
CA CYS A 309 -1.17 -18.53 12.57
C CYS A 309 -1.67 -19.98 12.48
N PRO A 310 -1.96 -20.66 13.60
CA PRO A 310 -2.54 -22.00 13.61
C PRO A 310 -4.04 -21.95 13.27
N GLY A 311 -4.45 -21.19 12.25
CA GLY A 311 -5.84 -21.06 11.84
C GLY A 311 -6.51 -22.43 11.61
N PRO A 312 -7.82 -22.51 11.34
CA PRO A 312 -8.54 -23.76 11.22
C PRO A 312 -8.09 -24.54 9.97
N ILE A 313 -6.92 -25.18 10.05
CA ILE A 313 -6.28 -25.98 9.01
C ILE A 313 -6.48 -27.43 9.43
N LYS A 314 -7.23 -28.20 8.63
CA LYS A 314 -7.33 -29.64 8.87
C LYS A 314 -6.03 -30.31 8.44
N LYS A 315 -5.70 -31.42 9.09
CA LYS A 315 -4.52 -32.24 8.76
C LYS A 315 -4.65 -32.74 7.31
N GLY A 316 -3.79 -32.25 6.42
CA GLY A 316 -3.81 -32.57 4.99
C GLY A 316 -4.38 -31.48 4.08
N GLU A 317 -4.86 -30.37 4.62
CA GLU A 317 -5.25 -29.18 3.84
C GLU A 317 -4.05 -28.20 3.80
N GLU A 318 -3.33 -28.20 2.68
CA GLU A 318 -2.26 -27.24 2.41
C GLU A 318 -2.85 -25.89 2.01
N ALA A 319 -3.14 -25.04 3.00
CA ALA A 319 -3.63 -23.68 2.77
C ALA A 319 -2.53 -22.64 3.00
N LEU A 320 -2.47 -21.65 2.13
CA LEU A 320 -1.76 -20.41 2.43
C LEU A 320 -2.51 -19.65 3.53
N CYS A 321 -1.78 -19.04 4.47
CA CYS A 321 -2.38 -18.01 5.32
C CYS A 321 -3.08 -16.99 4.41
N GLY A 322 -4.29 -16.58 4.80
CA GLY A 322 -5.18 -15.73 3.99
C GLY A 322 -6.63 -16.21 3.84
N LEU A 323 -7.01 -17.36 4.40
CA LEU A 323 -8.44 -17.78 4.47
C LEU A 323 -9.21 -17.15 5.63
N CYS A 324 -8.58 -16.28 6.43
CA CYS A 324 -9.31 -15.45 7.38
C CYS A 324 -9.93 -14.27 6.62
N GLU A 325 -11.26 -14.14 6.67
CA GLU A 325 -12.00 -13.04 6.04
C GLU A 325 -11.44 -11.65 6.39
N SER A 326 -10.79 -11.50 7.56
CA SER A 326 -10.25 -10.21 8.02
C SER A 326 -8.99 -9.72 7.27
N GLN A 327 -8.34 -10.56 6.46
CA GLN A 327 -7.18 -10.16 5.65
C GLN A 327 -7.47 -10.05 4.15
N LEU A 328 -8.64 -10.53 3.70
CA LEU A 328 -9.08 -10.47 2.30
C LEU A 328 -9.78 -9.14 1.96
N SER A 329 -10.19 -8.36 2.96
CA SER A 329 -10.68 -6.98 2.80
C SER A 329 -9.50 -6.02 2.65
N MET A 330 -8.81 -6.10 1.52
CA MET A 330 -7.79 -5.11 1.13
C MET A 330 -8.39 -3.80 0.57
N GLU A 331 -9.72 -3.67 0.57
CA GLU A 331 -10.40 -2.44 0.13
C GLU A 331 -10.76 -1.50 1.29
N ASP A 332 -10.87 -2.00 2.53
CA ASP A 332 -11.23 -1.17 3.68
C ASP A 332 -10.27 -1.38 4.85
N SER A 333 -9.58 -0.30 5.24
CA SER A 333 -8.87 -0.23 6.51
C SER A 333 -9.87 -0.16 7.67
N ILE A 334 -10.39 -1.31 8.09
CA ILE A 334 -11.20 -1.42 9.31
C ILE A 334 -10.26 -1.31 10.53
N GLU A 335 -10.52 -0.32 11.38
CA GLU A 335 -9.84 -0.16 12.66
C GLU A 335 -10.12 -1.40 13.53
N GLY A 336 -9.10 -2.24 13.76
CA GLY A 336 -9.19 -3.43 14.61
C GLY A 336 -9.24 -4.80 13.90
N SER A 337 -9.16 -4.89 12.57
CA SER A 337 -9.19 -6.19 11.86
C SER A 337 -7.83 -6.91 11.75
N CYS A 338 -6.76 -6.32 12.29
CA CYS A 338 -5.48 -6.98 12.42
C CYS A 338 -5.37 -7.55 13.84
N VAL A 339 -5.36 -8.88 13.97
CA VAL A 339 -4.93 -9.56 15.18
C VAL A 339 -3.45 -9.23 15.39
N ASP A 340 -3.21 -8.10 16.06
CA ASP A 340 -2.00 -7.62 16.71
C ASP A 340 -0.69 -8.17 16.14
N CYS A 341 -0.52 -8.05 14.82
CA CYS A 341 0.61 -8.61 14.12
C CYS A 341 1.72 -7.57 14.04
N ARG A 342 2.62 -7.59 15.02
CA ARG A 342 3.84 -6.76 15.07
C ARG A 342 4.86 -7.08 13.96
N LEU A 343 4.48 -7.76 12.88
CA LEU A 343 5.36 -8.02 11.73
C LEU A 343 5.70 -6.77 10.93
N GLY A 344 4.91 -5.70 11.05
CA GLY A 344 5.24 -4.39 10.51
C GLY A 344 6.53 -3.79 11.11
N GLU A 345 6.88 -4.14 12.35
CA GLU A 345 8.05 -3.60 13.07
C GLU A 345 9.38 -4.07 12.46
N GLY A 346 9.46 -5.31 11.96
CA GLY A 346 10.68 -5.87 11.35
C GLY A 346 10.85 -5.57 9.85
N PHE A 347 9.83 -5.03 9.20
CA PHE A 347 9.79 -4.73 7.76
C PHE A 347 9.55 -3.23 7.46
N GLY A 348 9.57 -2.36 8.48
CA GLY A 348 9.42 -0.91 8.30
C GLY A 348 8.02 -0.43 7.89
N CYS A 349 7.03 -1.32 7.78
CA CYS A 349 5.62 -0.93 7.66
C CYS A 349 5.04 -0.75 9.06
N ASN A 350 5.49 0.26 9.80
CA ASN A 350 4.78 0.68 11.00
C ASN A 350 4.34 2.13 10.85
N ASN A 351 3.02 2.28 10.73
CA ASN A 351 2.29 3.51 10.50
C ASN A 351 2.24 4.44 11.74
N LYS A 352 3.27 4.40 12.59
CA LYS A 352 3.33 5.18 13.82
C LYS A 352 4.77 5.61 14.11
N ASN A 353 5.05 6.88 13.85
CA ASN A 353 6.04 7.73 14.51
C ASN A 353 7.36 7.07 14.97
N GLN A 354 8.46 7.32 14.23
CA GLN A 354 9.75 7.80 14.76
C GLN A 354 10.73 8.03 13.58
N ARG A 355 11.02 9.29 13.25
CA ARG A 355 12.18 10.11 13.69
C ARG A 355 13.51 9.74 13.00
N ASN A 356 13.95 10.67 12.15
CA ASN A 356 15.30 10.92 11.63
C ASN A 356 15.90 9.89 10.65
N MET A 357 15.93 10.23 9.36
CA MET A 357 17.12 10.83 8.74
C MET A 357 16.88 11.15 7.25
N LYS A 358 17.55 12.23 6.82
CA LYS A 358 17.66 12.76 5.46
C LYS A 358 18.18 11.71 4.46
N VAL A 359 17.72 11.78 3.21
CA VAL A 359 18.53 12.34 2.10
C VAL A 359 17.64 13.30 1.33
#